data_AF-A0A3B1CE88-F1
#
_entry.id   AF-A0A3B1CE88-F1
#
_cell.length_a   1.000
_cell.length_b   1.000
_cell.length_c   1.000
_cell.angle_alpha   90.00
_cell.angle_beta   90.00
_cell.angle_gamma   90.00
#
_symmetry.space_group_name_H-M   'P 1'
#
loop_
_entity.id
_entity.type
_entity.pdbx_description
1 polymer ?
#
loop_
_entity_poly.entity_id
_entity_poly.type
_entity_poly.pdbx_seq_one_letter_code
_entity_poly.pdbx_strand_id
1 'polypeptide(L)' 'DAKEKINRYIEKYNYSRLHSSLFYLTPNDFLENKIDEKLKIREMKLKNASEIRSKYWKDSKPSEVEVTTVLN' A
#
# COMPACT_ATOMS: atom_id res chain seq x y z
N ASP A 1 10.81 -33.59 -10.24
CA ASP A 1 11.38 -34.02 -8.95
C ASP A 1 10.54 -33.46 -7.80
N ALA A 2 10.25 -34.23 -6.74
CA ALA A 2 9.43 -33.77 -5.61
C ALA A 2 10.13 -32.74 -4.71
N LYS A 3 11.46 -32.85 -4.56
CA LYS A 3 12.29 -31.93 -3.78
C LYS A 3 12.28 -30.54 -4.40
N GLU A 4 12.35 -30.48 -5.72
CA GLU A 4 12.30 -29.21 -6.45
C GLU A 4 10.96 -28.48 -6.24
N LYS A 5 9.84 -29.21 -6.17
CA LYS A 5 8.52 -28.62 -5.86
C LYS A 5 8.47 -28.05 -4.44
N ILE A 6 9.01 -28.78 -3.46
CA ILE A 6 9.07 -28.33 -2.06
C ILE A 6 9.96 -27.09 -1.94
N ASN A 7 11.13 -27.09 -2.56
CA ASN A 7 12.05 -25.94 -2.52
C ASN A 7 11.38 -24.68 -3.10
N ARG A 8 10.69 -24.80 -4.24
CA ARG A 8 9.92 -23.67 -4.81
C ARG A 8 8.83 -23.17 -3.88
N TYR A 9 8.15 -24.08 -3.17
CA TYR A 9 7.12 -23.69 -2.20
C TYR A 9 7.73 -22.89 -1.04
N ILE A 10 8.81 -23.39 -0.44
CA ILE A 10 9.51 -22.73 0.67
C ILE A 10 9.98 -21.35 0.25
N GLU A 11 10.61 -21.24 -0.91
CA GLU A 11 11.10 -19.97 -1.44
C GLU A 11 9.97 -18.95 -1.59
N LYS A 12 8.87 -19.34 -2.24
CA LYS A 12 7.72 -18.46 -2.43
C LYS A 12 7.09 -18.06 -1.09
N TYR A 13 6.99 -18.99 -0.15
CA TYR A 13 6.40 -18.73 1.17
C TYR A 13 7.23 -17.71 1.96
N ASN A 14 8.56 -17.87 1.99
CA ASN A 14 9.43 -17.03 2.81
C ASN A 14 9.74 -15.67 2.19
N TYR A 15 9.85 -15.58 0.86
CA TYR A 15 10.38 -14.38 0.19
C TYR A 15 9.36 -13.59 -0.64
N SER A 16 8.20 -14.17 -0.98
CA SER A 16 7.23 -13.51 -1.87
C SER A 16 5.83 -13.39 -1.30
N ARG A 17 5.40 -14.35 -0.47
CA ARG A 17 4.04 -14.37 0.06
C ARG A 17 3.93 -13.39 1.23
N LEU A 18 2.96 -12.48 1.13
CA LEU A 18 2.57 -11.60 2.23
C LEU A 18 1.59 -12.31 3.15
N HIS A 19 1.76 -12.13 4.46
CA HIS A 19 0.90 -12.77 5.46
C HIS A 19 0.22 -11.70 6.31
N SER A 20 -1.10 -11.77 6.43
CA SER A 20 -1.88 -10.78 7.21
C SER A 20 -1.47 -10.75 8.68
N SER A 21 -1.16 -11.90 9.27
CA SER A 21 -0.61 -12.03 10.64
C SER A 21 0.78 -11.41 10.81
N LEU A 22 1.49 -11.14 9.71
CA LEU A 22 2.79 -10.49 9.66
C LEU A 22 2.69 -9.07 9.09
N PHE A 23 1.57 -8.37 9.35
CA PHE A 23 1.32 -7.01 8.84
C PHE A 23 1.40 -6.88 7.31
N TYR A 24 1.10 -7.96 6.57
CA TYR A 24 1.33 -8.07 5.13
C TYR A 24 2.81 -7.92 4.74
N LEU A 25 3.73 -8.43 5.56
CA LEU A 25 5.14 -8.63 5.23
C LEU A 25 5.43 -10.11 4.96
N THR A 26 6.63 -10.38 4.44
CA THR A 26 7.10 -11.74 4.23
C THR A 26 7.70 -12.32 5.52
N PRO A 27 7.73 -13.66 5.69
CA PRO A 27 8.44 -14.27 6.80
C PRO A 27 9.92 -13.86 6.86
N ASN A 28 10.58 -13.74 5.70
CA ASN A 28 11.97 -13.31 5.64
C ASN A 28 12.16 -11.88 6.15
N ASP A 29 11.23 -10.95 5.90
CA ASP A 29 11.32 -9.58 6.46
C ASP A 29 11.37 -9.59 8.00
N PHE A 30 10.68 -10.54 8.65
CA PHE A 30 10.72 -10.72 10.10
C PHE A 30 12.03 -11.33 10.58
N LEU A 31 12.49 -12.40 9.91
CA LEU A 31 13.75 -13.06 10.26
C LEU A 31 14.95 -12.11 10.12
N GLU A 32 14.88 -11.19 9.17
CA GLU A 32 15.88 -10.15 8.90
C GLU A 32 15.67 -8.88 9.74
N ASN A 33 14.66 -8.86 10.62
CA ASN A 33 14.30 -7.73 11.46
C ASN A 33 14.05 -6.41 10.70
N LYS A 34 13.50 -6.50 9.49
CA LYS A 34 13.20 -5.37 8.57
C LYS A 34 11.79 -4.79 8.76
N ILE A 35 11.10 -5.18 9.84
CA ILE A 35 9.68 -4.85 10.06
C ILE A 35 9.47 -3.34 10.09
N ASP A 36 10.21 -2.63 10.95
CA ASP A 36 10.02 -1.20 11.17
C ASP A 36 10.35 -0.37 9.91
N GLU A 37 11.42 -0.73 9.19
CA GLU A 37 11.80 -0.10 7.94
C GLU A 37 10.67 -0.21 6.90
N LYS A 38 10.13 -1.42 6.71
CA LYS A 38 9.07 -1.69 5.73
C LYS A 38 7.78 -0.98 6.11
N LEU A 39 7.40 -0.97 7.39
CA LEU A 39 6.21 -0.29 7.87
C LEU A 39 6.34 1.23 7.68
N LYS A 40 7.49 1.82 7.98
CA LYS A 40 7.75 3.25 7.76
C LYS A 40 7.61 3.65 6.28
N ILE A 41 8.16 2.85 5.37
CA ILE A 41 8.01 3.08 3.92
C ILE A 41 6.53 3.01 3.51
N ARG A 42 5.79 2.03 4.05
CA ARG A 42 4.36 1.87 3.77
C ARG A 42 3.55 3.08 4.23
N GLU A 43 3.77 3.53 5.46
CA GLU A 43 3.08 4.69 6.04
C GLU A 43 3.35 5.96 5.23
N MET A 44 4.60 6.18 4.81
CA MET A 44 4.94 7.30 3.93
C MET A 44 4.15 7.25 2.61
N LYS A 45 4.06 6.08 1.96
CA LYS A 45 3.27 5.91 0.73
C LYS A 45 1.79 6.19 0.95
N LEU A 46 1.21 5.70 2.05
CA LEU A 46 -0.19 5.91 2.39
C LEU A 46 -0.49 7.39 2.65
N LYS A 47 0.40 8.07 3.38
CA LYS A 47 0.31 9.50 3.63
C LYS A 47 0.33 10.30 2.33
N ASN A 48 1.32 10.06 1.47
CA ASN A 48 1.43 10.74 0.17
C ASN A 48 0.18 10.52 -0.69
N ALA A 49 -0.32 9.29 -0.75
CA ALA A 49 -1.55 8.98 -1.50
C ALA A 49 -2.77 9.71 -0.93
N SER A 50 -2.86 9.86 0.40
CA SER A 50 -3.91 10.63 1.06
C SER A 50 -3.86 12.10 0.70
N GLU A 51 -2.67 12.70 0.74
CA GLU A 51 -2.44 14.10 0.39
C GLU A 51 -2.79 14.39 -1.07
N ILE A 52 -2.36 13.52 -2.00
CA ILE A 52 -2.70 13.62 -3.43
C ILE A 52 -4.21 13.61 -3.63
N ARG A 53 -4.93 12.66 -2.99
CA ARG A 53 -6.39 12.60 -3.07
C ARG A 53 -7.04 13.86 -2.51
N SER A 54 -6.57 14.35 -1.35
CA SER A 54 -7.10 15.56 -0.75
C SER A 54 -6.94 16.78 -1.67
N LYS A 55 -5.76 16.92 -2.28
CA LYS A 55 -5.48 17.99 -3.25
C LYS A 55 -6.40 17.89 -4.46
N TYR A 56 -6.51 16.70 -5.09
CA TYR A 56 -7.41 16.49 -6.21
C TYR A 56 -8.83 16.96 -5.92
N TRP A 57 -9.39 16.58 -4.76
CA TRP A 57 -10.76 16.98 -4.41
C TRP A 57 -10.90 18.46 -4.07
N LYS A 58 -9.85 19.12 -3.56
CA LYS A 58 -9.86 20.58 -3.37
C LYS A 58 -9.86 21.30 -4.72
N ASP A 59 -8.99 20.86 -5.63
CA ASP A 59 -8.82 21.45 -6.95
C ASP A 59 -10.02 21.17 -7.87
N SER A 60 -10.70 20.04 -7.66
CA SER A 60 -11.87 19.62 -8.46
C SER A 60 -13.21 20.14 -7.95
N LYS A 61 -13.23 20.92 -6.84
CA LYS A 61 -14.48 21.57 -6.41
C LYS A 61 -14.82 22.68 -7.40
N PRO A 62 -16.03 22.69 -7.99
CA PRO A 62 -16.48 23.84 -8.76
C PRO A 62 -16.41 25.09 -7.87
N SER A 63 -15.94 26.21 -8.42
CA SER A 63 -16.08 27.49 -7.72
C SER A 63 -17.56 27.72 -7.44
N GLU A 64 -17.92 28.08 -6.20
CA GLU A 64 -19.30 28.37 -5.77
C GLU A 64 -20.00 29.44 -6.64
N VAL A 65 -19.25 30.13 -7.50
CA VAL A 65 -19.68 31.22 -8.37
C VAL A 65 -20.53 30.76 -9.57
N GLU A 66 -20.45 29.50 -10.02
CA GLU A 66 -21.22 29.04 -11.21
C GLU A 66 -22.62 28.49 -10.90
N VAL A 67 -22.94 28.20 -9.63
CA VAL A 67 -24.22 27.55 -9.27
C VAL A 67 -25.39 28.54 -9.28
N THR A 68 -25.13 29.84 -9.18
CA THR A 68 -26.17 30.89 -9.06
C THR A 68 -26.70 31.42 -10.39
N THR A 69 -26.04 31.13 -11.53
CA THR A 69 -26.39 31.74 -12.83
C THR A 69 -27.41 30.93 -13.64
N VAL A 70 -27.78 29.72 -13.20
CA VAL A 70 -28.61 28.78 -13.98
C VAL A 70 -30.09 28.74 -13.56
N LEU A 71 -30.52 29.56 -12.60
CA LEU A 71 -31.89 29.54 -12.04
C LEU A 71 -32.71 30.83 -12.24
N ASN A 72 -32.29 31.73 -13.12
CA ASN A 72 -33.09 32.91 -13.49
C ASN A 72 -33.57 32.85 -14.94
#